data_AF-A0A962MPE4-F1
#
_entry.id   AF-A0A962MPE4-F1
#
_cell.length_a   1.000
_cell.length_b   1.000
_cell.length_c   1.000
_cell.angle_alpha   90.00
_cell.angle_beta   90.00
_cell.angle_gamma   90.00
#
_symmetry.space_group_name_H-M   'P 1'
#
loop_
_entity.id
_entity.type
_entity.pdbx_description
1 polymer ?
#
loop_
_entity_poly.entity_id
_entity_poly.type
_entity_poly.pdbx_seq_one_letter_code
_entity_poly.pdbx_strand_id
1 'polypeptide(L)'
;MLLALVFVLGLMGILALVMKRLGLSGRMNTPGTKRRLKLIESLPIDARHRMALIQRDDVQHLVIFGPNGETVVETGIAPPDND
;
A
#
# COMPACT_ATOMS: atom_id res chain seq x y z
N MET A 1 12.20 -38.65 11.14
CA MET A 1 11.21 -37.60 11.45
C MET A 1 11.73 -36.19 11.17
N LEU A 2 12.93 -35.84 11.65
CA LEU A 2 13.54 -34.51 11.41
C LEU A 2 13.78 -34.15 9.94
N LEU A 3 14.17 -35.11 9.09
CA LEU A 3 14.36 -34.85 7.64
C LEU A 3 13.07 -34.39 6.94
N ALA A 4 11.94 -35.05 7.23
CA ALA A 4 10.65 -34.68 6.65
C ALA A 4 10.23 -33.27 7.09
N LEU A 5 10.50 -32.92 8.36
CA LEU A 5 10.21 -31.60 8.89
C LEU A 5 11.03 -30.49 8.19
N VAL A 6 12.34 -30.70 8.04
CA VAL A 6 13.23 -29.75 7.34
C VAL A 6 12.81 -29.60 5.88
N PHE A 7 12.43 -30.70 5.23
CA PHE A 7 11.97 -30.67 3.84
C PHE A 7 10.69 -29.84 3.66
N VAL A 8 9.69 -30.03 4.52
CA VAL A 8 8.44 -29.27 4.47
C VAL A 8 8.67 -27.79 4.78
N LEU A 9 9.51 -27.46 5.76
CA LEU A 9 9.86 -26.08 6.09
C LEU A 9 10.60 -25.40 4.94
N GLY A 10 11.53 -26.11 4.29
CA GLY A 10 12.20 -25.64 3.09
C GLY A 10 11.22 -25.36 1.95
N LEU A 11 10.29 -26.28 1.70
CA LEU A 11 9.28 -26.13 0.64
C LEU A 11 8.35 -24.94 0.91
N MET A 12 7.91 -24.75 2.15
CA MET A 12 7.11 -23.58 2.56
C MET A 12 7.87 -22.26 2.39
N GLY A 13 9.15 -22.24 2.77
CA GLY A 13 10.01 -21.06 2.59
C GLY A 13 10.20 -20.70 1.11
N ILE A 14 10.43 -21.70 0.26
CA ILE A 14 10.56 -21.50 -1.21
C ILE A 14 9.23 -20.99 -1.78
N LEU A 15 8.11 -21.61 -1.43
CA LEU A 15 6.79 -21.19 -1.90
C LEU A 15 6.50 -19.73 -1.50
N ALA A 16 6.82 -19.35 -0.26
CA ALA A 16 6.68 -17.98 0.23
C ALA A 16 7.56 -16.99 -0.55
N LEU A 17 8.80 -17.37 -0.88
CA LEU A 17 9.69 -16.53 -1.66
C LEU A 17 9.19 -16.35 -3.10
N VAL A 18 8.68 -17.41 -3.72
CA VAL A 18 8.09 -17.39 -5.06
C VAL A 18 6.83 -16.51 -5.07
N MET A 19 5.94 -16.65 -4.10
CA MET A 19 4.76 -15.79 -3.96
C MET A 19 5.15 -14.31 -3.79
N LYS A 20 6.22 -14.02 -3.02
CA LYS A 20 6.74 -12.66 -2.87
C LYS A 20 7.36 -12.12 -4.16
N ARG A 21 8.10 -12.95 -4.90
CA ARG A 21 8.69 -12.60 -6.22
C ARG A 21 7.61 -12.33 -7.27
N LEU A 22 6.51 -13.07 -7.23
CA LEU A 22 5.37 -12.93 -8.14
C LEU A 22 4.40 -11.81 -7.73
N GLY A 23 4.68 -11.06 -6.65
CA GLY A 23 3.83 -9.94 -6.21
C GLY A 23 2.48 -10.37 -5.62
N LEU A 24 2.31 -11.64 -5.30
CA LEU A 24 1.09 -12.20 -4.68
C LEU A 24 1.00 -11.91 -3.18
N SER A 25 2.02 -11.28 -2.60
CA SER A 25 2.03 -10.85 -1.20
C SER A 25 1.12 -9.63 -0.99
N GLY A 26 -0.18 -9.86 -0.84
CA GLY A 26 -1.09 -9.09 0.02
C GLY A 26 -1.42 -7.64 -0.36
N ARG A 27 -0.89 -7.09 -1.46
CA ARG A 27 -1.48 -5.91 -2.08
C ARG A 27 -2.32 -6.40 -3.24
N MET A 28 -3.65 -6.39 -3.07
CA MET A 28 -4.65 -6.61 -4.12
C MET A 28 -4.46 -5.58 -5.24
N ASN A 29 -3.43 -5.78 -6.06
CA ASN A 29 -3.17 -5.03 -7.28
C ASN A 29 -3.95 -5.77 -8.37
N THR A 30 -5.23 -5.42 -8.51
CA THR A 30 -6.07 -5.86 -9.63
C THR A 30 -5.36 -5.48 -10.93
N PRO A 31 -4.80 -6.44 -11.69
CA PRO A 31 -4.12 -6.14 -12.93
C PRO A 31 -5.20 -5.82 -13.98
N GLY A 32 -5.30 -4.56 -14.42
CA GLY A 32 -6.15 -4.20 -15.58
C GLY A 32 -7.02 -2.97 -15.42
N THR A 33 -7.34 -2.52 -14.20
CA THR A 33 -8.00 -1.22 -14.01
C THR A 33 -6.92 -0.17 -13.88
N LYS A 34 -6.84 0.78 -14.82
CA LYS A 34 -6.04 2.01 -14.67
C LYS A 34 -6.32 2.58 -13.29
N ARG A 35 -5.40 2.42 -12.35
CA ARG A 35 -5.54 2.93 -10.99
C ARG A 35 -5.47 4.45 -11.07
N ARG A 36 -6.65 5.07 -11.16
CA ARG A 36 -6.82 6.52 -11.12
C ARG A 36 -6.41 7.09 -9.78
N LEU A 37 -6.44 6.27 -8.73
CA LEU A 37 -6.03 6.62 -7.37
C LEU A 37 -4.66 6.01 -7.05
N LYS A 38 -3.72 6.85 -6.66
CA LYS A 38 -2.37 6.50 -6.21
C LYS A 38 -2.16 7.07 -4.82
N LEU A 39 -1.71 6.24 -3.87
CA LEU A 39 -1.24 6.73 -2.57
C LEU A 39 0.20 7.23 -2.76
N ILE A 40 0.43 8.54 -2.59
CA ILE A 40 1.75 9.17 -2.67
C ILE A 40 2.50 8.94 -1.36
N GLU A 41 1.86 9.31 -0.25
CA GLU A 41 2.49 9.22 1.06
C GLU A 41 1.42 9.01 2.15
N SER A 42 1.81 8.37 3.25
CA SER A 42 0.99 8.35 4.46
C SER A 42 1.85 8.59 5.69
N LEU A 43 1.49 9.60 6.48
CA LEU A 43 2.14 9.95 7.72
C LEU A 43 1.18 9.71 8.89
N PRO A 44 1.59 9.01 9.95
CA PRO A 44 0.83 8.99 11.19
C PRO A 44 0.88 10.37 11.85
N ILE A 45 -0.29 10.89 12.24
CA ILE A 45 -0.39 12.12 13.06
C ILE A 45 -0.35 11.73 14.54
N ASP A 46 -1.10 10.70 14.91
CA ASP A 46 -1.08 10.09 16.24
C ASP A 46 -1.37 8.57 16.14
N ALA A 47 -1.61 7.91 17.28
CA ALA A 47 -1.85 6.47 17.34
C ALA A 47 -3.11 6.01 16.56
N ARG A 48 -4.07 6.91 16.31
CA ARG A 48 -5.36 6.61 15.67
C ARG A 48 -5.63 7.45 14.41
N HIS A 49 -4.91 8.54 14.21
CA HIS A 49 -5.05 9.42 13.06
C HIS A 49 -3.87 9.30 12.10
N ARG A 50 -4.17 9.20 10.81
CA ARG A 50 -3.17 9.12 9.75
C ARG A 50 -3.50 10.11 8.64
N MET A 51 -2.52 10.90 8.26
CA MET A 51 -2.56 11.69 7.05
C MET A 51 -2.18 10.81 5.86
N ALA A 52 -2.84 11.03 4.74
CA ALA A 52 -2.51 10.41 3.47
C ALA A 52 -2.63 11.42 2.35
N LEU A 53 -1.58 11.49 1.54
CA LEU A 53 -1.55 12.22 0.29
C LEU A 53 -1.92 11.25 -0.83
N ILE A 54 -3.06 11.49 -1.48
CA ILE A 54 -3.61 10.64 -2.52
C ILE A 54 -3.66 11.44 -3.81
N GLN A 55 -3.09 10.91 -4.87
CA GLN A 55 -3.20 11.47 -6.21
C GLN A 55 -4.36 10.81 -6.94
N ARG A 56 -5.31 11.60 -7.41
CA ARG A 56 -6.35 11.17 -8.34
C ARG A 56 -6.10 11.81 -9.70
N ASP A 57 -5.77 10.98 -10.68
CA ASP A 57 -5.34 11.42 -12.01
C ASP A 57 -4.13 12.38 -11.86
N ASP A 58 -4.30 13.69 -12.12
CA ASP A 58 -3.23 14.70 -11.99
C ASP A 58 -3.32 15.57 -10.73
N VAL A 59 -4.36 15.39 -9.90
CA VAL A 59 -4.61 16.22 -8.72
C VAL A 59 -4.29 15.48 -7.45
N GLN A 60 -3.58 16.13 -6.52
CA GLN A 60 -3.33 15.58 -5.21
C GLN A 60 -4.38 16.07 -4.18
N HIS A 61 -4.74 15.16 -3.29
CA HIS A 61 -5.72 15.32 -2.24
C HIS A 61 -5.09 14.90 -0.90
N LEU A 62 -5.18 15.77 0.10
CA LEU A 62 -4.72 15.49 1.44
C LEU A 62 -5.90 15.07 2.31
N VAL A 63 -5.86 13.83 2.82
CA VAL A 63 -6.93 13.25 3.62
C VAL A 63 -6.37 12.82 4.97
N ILE A 64 -7.08 13.15 6.04
CA ILE A 64 -6.82 12.61 7.38
C ILE A 64 -7.85 11.53 7.67
N PHE A 65 -7.36 10.33 7.96
CA PHE A 65 -8.14 9.20 8.41
C PHE A 65 -8.08 9.14 9.94
N GLY A 66 -9.24 9.07 10.59
CA GLY A 66 -9.36 8.89 12.03
C GLY A 66 -10.46 7.91 12.40
N PRO A 67 -10.58 7.54 13.69
CA PRO A 67 -11.59 6.62 14.18
C PRO A 67 -13.02 7.17 14.07
N ASN A 68 -13.18 8.49 14.03
CA ASN A 68 -14.48 9.17 13.97
C ASN A 68 -14.88 9.57 12.53
N GLY A 69 -14.06 9.26 11.53
CA GLY A 69 -14.33 9.59 10.13
C GLY A 69 -13.08 9.98 9.35
N GLU A 70 -13.29 10.23 8.06
CA GLU A 70 -12.29 10.75 7.14
C GLU A 70 -12.56 12.24 6.87
N THR A 71 -11.52 13.07 6.97
CA THR A 71 -11.60 14.50 6.69
C THR A 71 -10.67 14.84 5.55
N VAL A 72 -11.24 15.38 4.48
CA VAL A 72 -10.45 15.96 3.38
C VAL A 72 -9.96 17.33 3.85
N VAL A 73 -8.65 17.46 4.03
CA VAL A 73 -8.02 18.70 4.48
C VAL A 73 -7.85 19.65 3.31
N GLU A 74 -7.42 19.12 2.15
CA GLU A 74 -7.09 19.94 1.00
C GLU A 74 -7.25 19.16 -0.31
N THR A 75 -7.63 19.86 -1.37
CA THR A 75 -7.81 19.33 -2.73
C THR A 75 -7.25 20.31 -3.75
N GLY A 76 -6.73 19.81 -4.87
CA GLY A 76 -6.22 20.70 -5.94
C GLY A 76 -4.72 20.97 -5.83
N ILE A 77 -3.99 20.20 -5.03
CA ILE A 77 -2.53 20.35 -4.90
C ILE A 77 -1.90 19.89 -6.22
N ALA A 78 -1.21 20.80 -6.89
CA ALA A 78 -0.41 20.49 -8.05
C ALA A 78 0.80 19.63 -7.62
N PRO A 79 1.11 18.53 -8.33
CA PRO A 79 2.32 17.78 -8.06
C PRO A 79 3.54 18.71 -8.16
N PRO A 80 4.53 18.58 -7.25
CA PRO A 80 5.77 19.34 -7.39
C PRO A 80 6.42 19.01 -8.73
N ASP A 81 6.84 20.05 -9.47
CA ASP A 81 7.70 19.90 -10.64
C ASP A 81 9.03 19.32 -10.16
N ASN A 82 9.29 18.07 -10.55
CA ASN A 82 10.55 17.42 -10.23
C ASN A 82 11.60 17.88 -11.25
N ASP A 83 12.32 18.96 -10.92
CA ASP A 83 13.56 19.39 -11.60
C ASP A 83 14.78 18.68 -10.99
#